data_AF-A0A942LY32-F1
#
_entry.id   AF-A0A942LY32-F1
#
_cell.length_a   1.000
_cell.length_b   1.000
_cell.length_c   1.000
_cell.angle_alpha   90.00
_cell.angle_beta   90.00
_cell.angle_gamma   90.00
#
_symmetry.space_group_name_H-M   'P 1'
#
loop_
_entity.id
_entity.type
_entity.pdbx_description
1 polymer ?
#
loop_
_entity_poly.entity_id
_entity_poly.type
_entity_poly.pdbx_seq_one_letter_code
_entity_poly.pdbx_strand_id
1 'polypeptide(L)'
;MSENYLSLKEKLTSILRNTNSGNFKENKSLLIQLRGTTHSADLSFDQKKEINALFDEAFEKVNSLFDKEKSEFEAESEKNFHILAPKINEALIQSKYAEEDDLNDAWNYCIQIQQEFKGIKMIKEVRESLYSQLQQAFDIIKEKRDLQKNDLEKKSVVLKNNLLPEIEALVLKTETANNLNELWEELMASQQKVRASNLSYDVRNQLLSKLQEGFTILKIRKDEEKSVYENTAKDNVSIVEELVNQAFEIANNTDNFKEGFEKLKEIQQSFRDYKLLAEDREALYSKLQSAFETIKQRQNDFFNTKNKEAIENYGRLKPIVEAAYERAQTSMEFKKTKEHLIRVQSEFKGIKMNADERQALYSKLQSAFEILHKRQDDYYAAKKDKIELHVNYQISDIDLRIEAVRKDIDKDMLTIQNLTESDNNPLNDNTDDPSHDINNHIQLLKAAIARKEEELSEFNEMRENLLKKKNKWEEID
;
A
#
# COMPACT_ATOMS: atom_id res chain seq x y z
N MET A 1 -131.29 -15.73 22.28
CA MET A 1 -130.14 -14.93 22.78
C MET A 1 -129.67 -14.04 21.65
N SER A 2 -129.38 -12.77 21.92
CA SER A 2 -128.89 -11.83 20.89
C SER A 2 -127.52 -12.31 20.38
N GLU A 3 -127.36 -12.44 19.07
CA GLU A 3 -126.12 -12.89 18.41
C GLU A 3 -124.93 -11.97 18.78
N ASN A 4 -125.21 -10.68 18.98
CA ASN A 4 -124.24 -9.69 19.44
C ASN A 4 -123.72 -9.98 20.86
N TYR A 5 -124.57 -10.45 21.77
CA TYR A 5 -124.16 -10.83 23.13
C TYR A 5 -123.18 -12.01 23.12
N LEU A 6 -123.51 -13.09 22.38
CA LEU A 6 -122.66 -14.28 22.29
C LEU A 6 -121.31 -13.96 21.64
N SER A 7 -121.32 -13.17 20.56
CA SER A 7 -120.09 -12.75 19.88
C SER A 7 -119.17 -11.89 20.78
N LEU A 8 -119.74 -10.94 21.52
CA LEU A 8 -118.97 -10.11 22.46
C LEU A 8 -118.41 -10.95 23.61
N LYS A 9 -119.22 -11.84 24.17
CA LYS A 9 -118.81 -12.76 25.25
C LYS A 9 -117.67 -13.66 24.81
N GLU A 10 -117.74 -14.23 23.61
CA GLU A 10 -116.69 -15.10 23.06
C GLU A 10 -115.38 -14.33 22.82
N LYS A 11 -115.45 -13.13 22.24
CA LYS A 11 -114.27 -12.26 22.04
C LYS A 11 -113.61 -11.86 23.35
N LEU A 12 -114.39 -11.47 24.36
CA LEU A 12 -113.86 -11.12 25.69
C LEU A 12 -113.25 -12.31 26.40
N THR A 13 -113.91 -13.48 26.32
CA THR A 13 -113.37 -14.72 26.90
C THR A 13 -112.08 -15.15 26.20
N SER A 14 -111.99 -14.98 24.88
CA SER A 14 -110.79 -15.23 24.10
C SER A 14 -109.64 -14.30 24.50
N ILE A 15 -109.91 -13.00 24.63
CA ILE A 15 -108.91 -12.02 25.12
C ILE A 15 -108.47 -12.39 26.53
N LEU A 16 -109.38 -12.69 27.44
CA LEU A 16 -109.07 -13.04 28.82
C LEU A 16 -108.18 -14.29 28.91
N ARG A 17 -108.45 -15.31 28.11
CA ARG A 17 -107.64 -16.54 28.05
C ARG A 17 -106.27 -16.31 27.43
N ASN A 18 -106.21 -15.53 26.35
CA ASN A 18 -104.99 -15.36 25.56
C ASN A 18 -104.10 -14.21 26.04
N THR A 19 -104.55 -13.37 26.97
CA THR A 19 -103.76 -12.28 27.52
C THR A 19 -102.60 -12.81 28.35
N ASN A 20 -101.38 -12.47 27.91
CA ASN A 20 -100.10 -12.80 28.54
C ASN A 20 -99.11 -11.62 28.41
N SER A 21 -97.89 -11.77 28.92
CA SER A 21 -96.86 -10.72 28.91
C SER A 21 -96.45 -10.25 27.51
N GLY A 22 -96.65 -11.05 26.46
CA GLY A 22 -96.25 -10.69 25.09
C GLY A 22 -97.29 -9.87 24.31
N ASN A 23 -98.58 -9.94 24.68
CA ASN A 23 -99.66 -9.37 23.88
C ASN A 23 -100.63 -8.47 24.65
N PHE A 24 -100.41 -8.24 25.95
CA PHE A 24 -101.37 -7.49 26.77
C PHE A 24 -101.55 -6.02 26.33
N LYS A 25 -100.56 -5.37 25.70
CA LYS A 25 -100.68 -4.00 25.15
C LYS A 25 -101.64 -3.95 23.96
N GLU A 26 -101.55 -4.94 23.08
CA GLU A 26 -102.47 -5.13 21.95
C GLU A 26 -103.87 -5.44 22.48
N ASN A 27 -103.97 -6.36 23.44
CA ASN A 27 -105.24 -6.71 24.08
C ASN A 27 -105.87 -5.53 24.85
N LYS A 28 -105.08 -4.65 25.47
CA LYS A 28 -105.59 -3.40 26.09
C LYS A 28 -106.27 -2.52 25.05
N SER A 29 -105.63 -2.33 23.89
CA SER A 29 -106.18 -1.55 22.78
C SER A 29 -107.47 -2.19 22.24
N LEU A 30 -107.48 -3.52 22.07
CA LEU A 30 -108.66 -4.27 21.63
C LEU A 30 -109.80 -4.20 22.66
N LEU A 31 -109.52 -4.28 23.95
CA LEU A 31 -110.52 -4.11 25.02
C LEU A 31 -111.12 -2.71 25.02
N ILE A 32 -110.32 -1.66 24.82
CA ILE A 32 -110.81 -0.28 24.69
C ILE A 32 -111.76 -0.16 23.48
N GLN A 33 -111.40 -0.74 22.34
CA GLN A 33 -112.25 -0.75 21.14
C GLN A 33 -113.57 -1.52 21.37
N LEU A 34 -113.50 -2.73 21.93
CA LEU A 34 -114.68 -3.56 22.23
C LEU A 34 -115.59 -2.92 23.27
N ARG A 35 -115.05 -2.16 24.22
CA ARG A 35 -115.85 -1.41 25.21
C ARG A 35 -116.69 -0.33 24.54
N GLY A 36 -116.13 0.34 23.51
CA GLY A 36 -116.84 1.29 22.67
C GLY A 36 -118.00 0.65 21.90
N THR A 37 -117.78 -0.51 21.27
CA THR A 37 -118.83 -1.21 20.49
C THR A 37 -119.94 -1.79 21.37
N THR A 38 -119.62 -2.18 22.61
CA THR A 38 -120.59 -2.70 23.57
C THR A 38 -121.59 -1.63 24.03
N HIS A 39 -121.17 -0.37 24.14
CA HIS A 39 -122.06 0.74 24.52
C HIS A 39 -123.18 0.97 23.50
N SER A 40 -122.91 0.71 22.21
CA SER A 40 -123.90 0.83 21.12
C SER A 40 -124.77 -0.41 20.92
N ALA A 41 -124.48 -1.52 21.59
CA ALA A 41 -125.20 -2.78 21.39
C ALA A 41 -126.51 -2.84 22.20
N ASP A 42 -127.59 -3.30 21.56
CA ASP A 42 -128.87 -3.54 22.22
C ASP A 42 -128.84 -4.86 22.99
N LEU A 43 -128.43 -4.76 24.25
CA LEU A 43 -128.23 -5.88 25.18
C LEU A 43 -129.18 -5.72 26.36
N SER A 44 -129.75 -6.82 26.85
CA SER A 44 -130.56 -6.80 28.06
C SER A 44 -129.72 -6.37 29.27
N PHE A 45 -130.37 -5.88 30.33
CA PHE A 45 -129.67 -5.42 31.53
C PHE A 45 -128.72 -6.49 32.11
N ASP A 46 -129.19 -7.73 32.22
CA ASP A 46 -128.39 -8.84 32.74
C ASP A 46 -127.20 -9.19 31.82
N GLN A 47 -127.41 -9.11 30.50
CA GLN A 47 -126.34 -9.31 29.51
C GLN A 47 -125.27 -8.22 29.59
N LYS A 48 -125.68 -6.95 29.74
CA LYS A 48 -124.76 -5.83 29.94
C LYS A 48 -123.96 -5.99 31.24
N LYS A 49 -124.62 -6.40 32.32
CA LYS A 49 -123.96 -6.64 33.61
C LYS A 49 -122.88 -7.73 33.51
N GLU A 50 -123.18 -8.83 32.85
CA GLU A 50 -122.22 -9.92 32.66
C GLU A 50 -121.06 -9.54 31.73
N ILE A 51 -121.34 -8.87 30.61
CA ILE A 51 -120.29 -8.39 29.69
C ILE A 51 -119.38 -7.37 30.38
N ASN A 52 -119.93 -6.46 31.20
CA ASN A 52 -119.15 -5.51 31.98
C ASN A 52 -118.26 -6.21 33.02
N ALA A 53 -118.77 -7.24 33.69
CA ALA A 53 -117.94 -8.04 34.61
C ALA A 53 -116.75 -8.70 33.89
N LEU A 54 -116.95 -9.23 32.67
CA LEU A 54 -115.87 -9.77 31.84
C LEU A 54 -114.88 -8.70 31.36
N PHE A 55 -115.35 -7.48 31.09
CA PHE A 55 -114.46 -6.35 30.80
C PHE A 55 -113.61 -5.99 32.01
N ASP A 56 -114.22 -5.88 33.19
CA ASP A 56 -113.52 -5.52 34.42
C ASP A 56 -112.45 -6.58 34.74
N GLU A 57 -112.79 -7.87 34.63
CA GLU A 57 -111.85 -8.98 34.80
C GLU A 57 -110.70 -8.94 33.76
N ALA A 58 -111.02 -8.65 32.49
CA ALA A 58 -110.02 -8.54 31.43
C ALA A 58 -109.10 -7.32 31.60
N PHE A 59 -109.65 -6.16 31.98
CA PHE A 59 -108.87 -4.95 32.26
C PHE A 59 -108.04 -5.11 33.52
N GLU A 60 -108.55 -5.75 34.57
CA GLU A 60 -107.80 -6.06 35.78
C GLU A 60 -106.63 -6.98 35.47
N LYS A 61 -106.85 -8.05 34.69
CA LYS A 61 -105.77 -8.93 34.23
C LYS A 61 -104.72 -8.19 33.39
N VAL A 62 -105.15 -7.36 32.43
CA VAL A 62 -104.24 -6.54 31.60
C VAL A 62 -103.47 -5.51 32.44
N ASN A 63 -104.12 -4.84 33.39
CA ASN A 63 -103.49 -3.87 34.27
C ASN A 63 -102.52 -4.56 35.22
N SER A 64 -102.85 -5.73 35.78
CA SER A 64 -101.91 -6.50 36.61
C SER A 64 -100.65 -6.91 35.86
N LEU A 65 -100.77 -7.25 34.57
CA LEU A 65 -99.63 -7.55 33.70
C LEU A 65 -98.84 -6.29 33.32
N PHE A 66 -99.51 -5.16 33.13
CA PHE A 66 -98.85 -3.87 32.91
C PHE A 66 -98.09 -3.41 34.16
N ASP A 67 -98.71 -3.50 35.34
CA ASP A 67 -98.09 -3.15 36.62
C ASP A 67 -96.92 -4.09 36.93
N LYS A 68 -97.05 -5.37 36.56
CA LYS A 68 -95.95 -6.33 36.64
C LYS A 68 -94.80 -6.00 35.66
N GLU A 69 -95.09 -5.75 34.38
CA GLU A 69 -94.04 -5.35 33.40
C GLU A 69 -93.38 -4.04 33.83
N LYS A 70 -94.17 -3.08 34.32
CA LYS A 70 -93.68 -1.80 34.84
C LYS A 70 -92.81 -2.00 36.08
N SER A 71 -93.24 -2.82 37.04
CA SER A 71 -92.46 -3.12 38.24
C SER A 71 -91.17 -3.89 37.91
N GLU A 72 -91.22 -4.84 36.97
CA GLU A 72 -90.04 -5.55 36.45
C GLU A 72 -89.09 -4.59 35.73
N PHE A 73 -89.62 -3.66 34.92
CA PHE A 73 -88.83 -2.63 34.25
C PHE A 73 -88.20 -1.65 35.25
N GLU A 74 -88.94 -1.21 36.27
CA GLU A 74 -88.45 -0.33 37.33
C GLU A 74 -87.34 -1.02 38.14
N ALA A 75 -87.53 -2.29 38.50
CA ALA A 75 -86.52 -3.10 39.18
C ALA A 75 -85.27 -3.35 38.30
N GLU A 76 -85.45 -3.64 37.01
CA GLU A 76 -84.35 -3.78 36.04
C GLU A 76 -83.61 -2.44 35.86
N SER A 77 -84.35 -1.34 35.76
CA SER A 77 -83.81 0.03 35.69
C SER A 77 -83.01 0.39 36.93
N GLU A 78 -83.51 0.09 38.12
CA GLU A 78 -82.83 0.35 39.39
C GLU A 78 -81.54 -0.47 39.51
N LYS A 79 -81.59 -1.76 39.14
CA LYS A 79 -80.39 -2.60 39.07
C LYS A 79 -79.35 -2.05 38.09
N ASN A 80 -79.78 -1.64 36.90
CA ASN A 80 -78.90 -1.05 35.89
C ASN A 80 -78.32 0.30 36.36
N PHE A 81 -79.12 1.11 37.05
CA PHE A 81 -78.66 2.34 37.69
C PHE A 81 -77.55 2.08 38.70
N HIS A 82 -77.72 1.09 39.59
CA HIS A 82 -76.70 0.74 40.58
C HIS A 82 -75.39 0.22 39.96
N ILE A 83 -75.43 -0.33 38.74
CA ILE A 83 -74.23 -0.76 38.01
C ILE A 83 -73.54 0.42 37.32
N LEU A 84 -74.30 1.27 36.63
CA LEU A 84 -73.75 2.34 35.80
C LEU A 84 -73.36 3.59 36.58
N ALA A 85 -74.15 3.98 37.59
CA ALA A 85 -73.90 5.23 38.33
C ALA A 85 -72.50 5.27 38.98
N PRO A 86 -72.00 4.19 39.63
CA PRO A 86 -70.64 4.18 40.15
C PRO A 86 -69.57 4.33 39.06
N LYS A 87 -69.72 3.65 37.91
CA LYS A 87 -68.77 3.73 36.78
C LYS A 87 -68.72 5.13 36.18
N ILE A 88 -69.87 5.80 36.06
CA ILE A 88 -69.94 7.17 35.53
C ILE A 88 -69.32 8.15 36.53
N ASN A 89 -69.59 7.99 37.82
CA ASN A 89 -68.93 8.78 38.85
C ASN A 89 -67.41 8.56 38.82
N GLU A 90 -66.95 7.33 38.62
CA GLU A 90 -65.53 7.03 38.45
C GLU A 90 -64.95 7.71 37.21
N ALA A 91 -65.63 7.66 36.05
CA ALA A 91 -65.20 8.38 34.85
C ALA A 91 -65.15 9.91 35.06
N LEU A 92 -66.09 10.45 35.84
CA LEU A 92 -66.09 11.86 36.22
C LEU A 92 -64.92 12.20 37.16
N ILE A 93 -64.54 11.29 38.05
CA ILE A 93 -63.36 11.44 38.91
C ILE A 93 -62.10 11.36 38.06
N GLN A 94 -61.97 10.34 37.20
CA GLN A 94 -60.81 10.16 36.33
C GLN A 94 -60.63 11.36 35.39
N SER A 95 -61.69 11.85 34.75
CA SER A 95 -61.61 13.08 33.93
C SER A 95 -61.13 14.31 34.72
N LYS A 96 -61.63 14.51 35.94
CA LYS A 96 -61.23 15.63 36.81
C LYS A 96 -59.79 15.55 37.30
N TYR A 97 -59.32 14.35 37.66
CA TYR A 97 -58.01 14.17 38.30
C TYR A 97 -56.94 13.55 37.41
N ALA A 98 -57.27 13.20 36.16
CA ALA A 98 -56.29 12.67 35.21
C ALA A 98 -55.14 13.68 35.02
N GLU A 99 -53.94 13.16 35.18
CA GLU A 99 -52.68 13.82 34.85
C GLU A 99 -52.50 13.87 33.33
N GLU A 100 -51.46 14.57 32.89
CA GLU A 100 -51.28 14.86 31.47
C GLU A 100 -51.15 13.61 30.61
N ASP A 101 -50.49 12.56 31.12
CA ASP A 101 -50.24 11.31 30.39
C ASP A 101 -51.47 10.38 30.37
N ASP A 102 -52.43 10.55 31.29
CA ASP A 102 -53.57 9.63 31.49
C ASP A 102 -54.86 10.07 30.78
N LEU A 103 -54.86 11.23 30.11
CA LEU A 103 -56.07 11.74 29.43
C LEU A 103 -56.54 10.84 28.28
N ASN A 104 -55.68 10.01 27.72
CA ASN A 104 -56.06 9.01 26.71
C ASN A 104 -56.83 7.85 27.33
N ASP A 105 -56.40 7.37 28.48
CA ASP A 105 -57.04 6.27 29.18
C ASP A 105 -58.39 6.69 29.76
N ALA A 106 -58.46 7.90 30.35
CA ALA A 106 -59.72 8.47 30.82
C ALA A 106 -60.75 8.61 29.68
N TRP A 107 -60.32 9.04 28.48
CA TRP A 107 -61.20 9.15 27.32
C TRP A 107 -61.71 7.80 26.83
N ASN A 108 -60.83 6.80 26.77
CA ASN A 108 -61.18 5.44 26.38
C ASN A 108 -62.15 4.82 27.40
N TYR A 109 -61.97 5.10 28.69
CA TYR A 109 -62.88 4.66 29.75
C TYR A 109 -64.28 5.28 29.58
N CYS A 110 -64.37 6.58 29.28
CA CYS A 110 -65.64 7.23 28.96
C CYS A 110 -66.33 6.60 27.72
N ILE A 111 -65.56 6.25 26.67
CA ILE A 111 -66.09 5.54 25.49
C ILE A 111 -66.64 4.16 25.88
N GLN A 112 -65.90 3.41 26.70
CA GLN A 112 -66.33 2.09 27.16
C GLN A 112 -67.67 2.18 27.89
N ILE A 113 -67.82 3.11 28.82
CA ILE A 113 -69.07 3.32 29.54
C ILE A 113 -70.19 3.76 28.59
N GLN A 114 -69.91 4.63 27.62
CA GLN A 114 -70.87 5.02 26.58
C GLN A 114 -71.38 3.81 25.77
N GLN A 115 -70.51 2.82 25.52
CA GLN A 115 -70.92 1.58 24.85
C GLN A 115 -71.81 0.72 25.74
N GLU A 116 -71.54 0.65 27.05
CA GLU A 116 -72.39 -0.06 28.01
C GLU A 116 -73.81 0.53 28.07
N PHE A 117 -73.99 1.85 27.89
CA PHE A 117 -75.31 2.48 27.81
C PHE A 117 -76.21 1.99 26.65
N LYS A 118 -75.63 1.36 25.61
CA LYS A 118 -76.39 0.97 24.41
C LYS A 118 -77.27 -0.24 24.71
N GLY A 119 -78.58 -0.05 24.68
CA GLY A 119 -79.57 -1.12 24.82
C GLY A 119 -80.01 -1.43 26.25
N ILE A 120 -79.45 -0.72 27.25
CA ILE A 120 -79.87 -0.88 28.64
C ILE A 120 -81.26 -0.25 28.86
N LYS A 121 -82.13 -1.01 29.52
CA LYS A 121 -83.45 -0.53 29.94
C LYS A 121 -83.31 0.29 31.22
N MET A 122 -83.76 1.54 31.13
CA MET A 122 -83.78 2.47 32.25
C MET A 122 -84.93 3.46 32.10
N ILE A 123 -85.41 3.96 33.24
CA ILE A 123 -86.29 5.13 33.31
C ILE A 123 -85.62 6.32 32.61
N LYS A 124 -86.38 7.02 31.77
CA LYS A 124 -85.87 8.05 30.87
C LYS A 124 -85.11 9.15 31.61
N GLU A 125 -85.68 9.64 32.70
CA GLU A 125 -85.15 10.73 33.52
C GLU A 125 -83.80 10.36 34.14
N VAL A 126 -83.69 9.13 34.65
CA VAL A 126 -82.44 8.59 35.23
C VAL A 126 -81.38 8.42 34.15
N ARG A 127 -81.77 7.95 32.96
CA ARG A 127 -80.86 7.78 31.82
C ARG A 127 -80.31 9.10 31.34
N GLU A 128 -81.15 10.12 31.20
CA GLU A 128 -80.75 11.46 30.79
C GLU A 128 -79.80 12.09 31.81
N SER A 129 -80.09 11.92 33.11
CA SER A 129 -79.21 12.41 34.19
C SER A 129 -77.83 11.76 34.14
N LEU A 130 -77.75 10.44 34.06
CA LEU A 130 -76.47 9.72 33.98
C LEU A 130 -75.71 10.02 32.68
N TYR A 131 -76.41 10.18 31.55
CA TYR A 131 -75.77 10.56 30.28
C TYR A 131 -75.22 11.99 30.33
N SER A 132 -75.92 12.92 30.98
CA SER A 132 -75.43 14.29 31.18
C SER A 132 -74.14 14.32 32.00
N GLN A 133 -74.02 13.47 33.04
CA GLN A 133 -72.79 13.34 33.83
C GLN A 133 -71.63 12.75 32.99
N LEU A 134 -71.90 11.73 32.17
CA LEU A 134 -70.89 11.17 31.27
C LEU A 134 -70.44 12.20 30.22
N GLN A 135 -71.35 12.98 29.66
CA GLN A 135 -71.02 14.06 28.74
C GLN A 135 -70.14 15.13 29.41
N GLN A 136 -70.45 15.48 30.66
CA GLN A 136 -69.60 16.37 31.45
C GLN A 136 -68.17 15.83 31.61
N ALA A 137 -68.00 14.51 31.81
CA ALA A 137 -66.68 13.88 31.87
C ALA A 137 -65.93 14.01 30.53
N PHE A 138 -66.60 13.80 29.39
CA PHE A 138 -66.00 14.01 28.06
C PHE A 138 -65.59 15.46 27.83
N ASP A 139 -66.43 16.43 28.21
CA ASP A 139 -66.16 17.85 28.03
C ASP A 139 -64.94 18.29 28.86
N ILE A 140 -64.81 17.81 30.10
CA ILE A 140 -63.63 18.05 30.96
C ILE A 140 -62.36 17.51 30.32
N ILE A 141 -62.37 16.27 29.80
CA ILE A 141 -61.19 15.68 29.15
C ILE A 141 -60.83 16.47 27.88
N LYS A 142 -61.85 16.88 27.11
CA LYS A 142 -61.65 17.66 25.90
C LYS A 142 -61.01 19.02 26.20
N GLU A 143 -61.53 19.75 27.19
CA GLU A 143 -60.96 21.02 27.63
C GLU A 143 -59.50 20.85 28.08
N LYS A 144 -59.20 19.82 28.87
CA LYS A 144 -57.81 19.53 29.28
C LYS A 144 -56.89 19.22 28.10
N ARG A 145 -57.34 18.41 27.13
CA ARG A 145 -56.58 18.11 25.90
C ARG A 145 -56.33 19.36 25.06
N ASP A 146 -57.32 20.23 24.95
CA ASP A 146 -57.19 21.50 24.23
C ASP A 146 -56.21 22.43 24.96
N LEU A 147 -56.24 22.49 26.29
CA LEU A 147 -55.25 23.22 27.09
C LEU A 147 -53.83 22.68 26.90
N GLN A 148 -53.64 21.35 26.96
CA GLN A 148 -52.34 20.73 26.70
C GLN A 148 -51.82 21.03 25.30
N LYS A 149 -52.69 20.95 24.29
CA LYS A 149 -52.34 21.28 22.91
C LYS A 149 -51.90 22.74 22.80
N ASN A 150 -52.65 23.65 23.39
CA ASN A 150 -52.31 25.08 23.41
C ASN A 150 -51.00 25.35 24.14
N ASP A 151 -50.73 24.67 25.26
CA ASP A 151 -49.49 24.83 26.01
C ASP A 151 -48.30 24.21 25.27
N LEU A 152 -48.48 23.08 24.59
CA LEU A 152 -47.49 22.52 23.67
C LEU A 152 -47.21 23.49 22.53
N GLU A 153 -48.23 24.08 21.92
CA GLU A 153 -48.07 25.08 20.86
C GLU A 153 -47.30 26.31 21.34
N LYS A 154 -47.63 26.86 22.52
CA LYS A 154 -46.88 27.98 23.12
C LYS A 154 -45.42 27.60 23.38
N LYS A 155 -45.16 26.45 24.02
CA LYS A 155 -43.80 25.93 24.26
C LYS A 155 -43.05 25.74 22.93
N SER A 156 -43.74 25.22 21.91
CA SER A 156 -43.19 25.00 20.57
C SER A 156 -42.82 26.30 19.87
N VAL A 157 -43.63 27.35 19.99
CA VAL A 157 -43.32 28.68 19.43
C VAL A 157 -42.08 29.27 20.10
N VAL A 158 -41.96 29.17 21.42
CA VAL A 158 -40.75 29.63 22.15
C VAL A 158 -39.52 28.85 21.70
N LEU A 159 -39.60 27.51 21.64
CA LEU A 159 -38.49 26.68 21.16
C LEU A 159 -38.14 26.95 19.70
N LYS A 160 -39.13 27.18 18.83
CA LYS A 160 -38.92 27.59 17.45
C LYS A 160 -38.11 28.88 17.37
N ASN A 161 -38.48 29.90 18.15
CA ASN A 161 -37.79 31.17 18.14
C ASN A 161 -36.33 31.07 18.59
N ASN A 162 -35.99 30.04 19.38
CA ASN A 162 -34.62 29.77 19.79
C ASN A 162 -33.86 28.93 18.75
N LEU A 163 -34.49 27.87 18.22
CA LEU A 163 -33.82 26.92 17.31
C LEU A 163 -33.75 27.40 15.87
N LEU A 164 -34.75 28.15 15.39
CA LEU A 164 -34.80 28.59 14.00
C LEU A 164 -33.59 29.48 13.64
N PRO A 165 -33.20 30.50 14.43
CA PRO A 165 -32.01 31.30 14.13
C PRO A 165 -30.71 30.48 14.17
N GLU A 166 -30.60 29.52 15.11
CA GLU A 166 -29.45 28.59 15.16
C GLU A 166 -29.34 27.77 13.88
N ILE A 167 -30.47 27.21 13.42
CA ILE A 167 -30.55 26.40 12.19
C ILE A 167 -30.29 27.25 10.95
N GLU A 168 -30.88 28.45 10.86
CA GLU A 168 -30.67 29.36 9.72
C GLU A 168 -29.21 29.81 9.63
N ALA A 169 -28.59 30.15 10.76
CA ALA A 169 -27.16 30.46 10.80
C ALA A 169 -26.31 29.25 10.38
N LEU A 170 -26.67 28.05 10.79
CA LEU A 170 -25.99 26.82 10.40
C LEU A 170 -26.13 26.55 8.89
N VAL A 171 -27.34 26.70 8.34
CA VAL A 171 -27.59 26.57 6.90
C VAL A 171 -26.77 27.60 6.12
N LEU A 172 -26.70 28.85 6.56
CA LEU A 172 -25.89 29.88 5.90
C LEU A 172 -24.38 29.56 5.95
N LYS A 173 -23.90 28.96 7.04
CA LYS A 173 -22.50 28.47 7.10
C LYS A 173 -22.22 27.38 6.07
N THR A 174 -23.22 26.57 5.69
CA THR A 174 -23.04 25.52 4.67
C THR A 174 -22.70 26.05 3.28
N GLU A 175 -23.01 27.32 3.00
CA GLU A 175 -22.67 27.95 1.72
C GLU A 175 -21.21 28.40 1.65
N THR A 176 -20.58 28.71 2.78
CA THR A 176 -19.30 29.43 2.81
C THR A 176 -18.14 28.67 3.45
N ALA A 177 -18.39 27.75 4.38
CA ALA A 177 -17.29 27.09 5.09
C ALA A 177 -16.56 26.07 4.21
N ASN A 178 -15.27 25.82 4.52
CA ASN A 178 -14.44 24.88 3.78
C ASN A 178 -14.54 23.43 4.31
N ASN A 179 -14.93 23.24 5.58
CA ASN A 179 -15.00 21.90 6.17
C ASN A 179 -16.42 21.33 6.06
N LEU A 180 -16.70 20.68 4.93
CA LEU A 180 -18.02 20.12 4.65
C LEU A 180 -18.40 18.95 5.59
N ASN A 181 -17.41 18.21 6.12
CA ASN A 181 -17.66 17.07 7.00
C ASN A 181 -18.08 17.51 8.40
N GLU A 182 -17.39 18.49 8.99
CA GLU A 182 -17.78 19.05 10.29
C GLU A 182 -19.19 19.65 10.25
N LEU A 183 -19.51 20.40 9.18
CA LEU A 183 -20.85 20.95 9.00
C LEU A 183 -21.94 19.88 8.84
N TRP A 184 -21.61 18.75 8.20
CA TRP A 184 -22.53 17.62 8.11
C TRP A 184 -22.86 17.06 9.50
N GLU A 185 -21.86 16.93 10.36
CA GLU A 185 -22.04 16.48 11.75
C GLU A 185 -22.86 17.49 12.57
N GLU A 186 -22.59 18.79 12.43
CA GLU A 186 -23.36 19.85 13.09
C GLU A 186 -24.84 19.86 12.68
N LEU A 187 -25.14 19.66 11.39
CA LEU A 187 -26.53 19.54 10.90
C LEU A 187 -27.21 18.29 11.44
N MET A 188 -26.51 17.16 11.51
CA MET A 188 -27.03 15.92 12.09
C MET A 188 -27.35 16.09 13.58
N ALA A 189 -26.45 16.72 14.35
CA ALA A 189 -26.68 17.02 15.76
C ALA A 189 -27.90 17.95 15.95
N SER A 190 -28.02 18.97 15.11
CA SER A 190 -29.18 19.89 15.12
C SER A 190 -30.48 19.16 14.76
N GLN A 191 -30.45 18.23 13.80
CA GLN A 191 -31.60 17.40 13.46
C GLN A 191 -32.04 16.50 14.62
N GLN A 192 -31.10 15.89 15.32
CA GLN A 192 -31.39 15.08 16.52
C GLN A 192 -31.99 15.95 17.64
N LYS A 193 -31.45 17.15 17.87
CA LYS A 193 -31.98 18.13 18.84
C LYS A 193 -33.45 18.49 18.53
N VAL A 194 -33.78 18.75 17.26
CA VAL A 194 -35.16 19.04 16.83
C VAL A 194 -36.08 17.84 17.04
N ARG A 195 -35.62 16.60 16.75
CA ARG A 195 -36.43 15.38 16.92
C ARG A 195 -36.70 15.05 18.39
N ALA A 196 -35.72 15.27 19.26
CA ALA A 196 -35.85 15.05 20.70
C ALA A 196 -36.68 16.13 21.42
N SER A 197 -36.93 17.27 20.76
CA SER A 197 -37.68 18.37 21.36
C SER A 197 -39.20 18.13 21.32
N ASN A 198 -39.88 18.50 22.41
CA ASN A 198 -41.34 18.49 22.52
C ASN A 198 -41.95 19.64 21.71
N LEU A 199 -41.98 19.46 20.40
CA LEU A 199 -42.52 20.39 19.41
C LEU A 199 -43.85 19.88 18.85
N SER A 200 -44.73 20.81 18.52
CA SER A 200 -45.88 20.56 17.66
C SER A 200 -45.43 20.06 16.29
N TYR A 201 -46.28 19.29 15.64
CA TYR A 201 -45.99 18.68 14.34
C TYR A 201 -45.57 19.72 13.29
N ASP A 202 -46.31 20.83 13.19
CA ASP A 202 -46.07 21.86 12.19
C ASP A 202 -44.72 22.57 12.41
N VAL A 203 -44.40 22.92 13.66
CA VAL A 203 -43.13 23.57 14.02
C VAL A 203 -41.96 22.64 13.74
N ARG A 204 -42.07 21.36 14.13
CA ARG A 204 -41.04 20.35 13.88
C ARG A 204 -40.74 20.23 12.38
N ASN A 205 -41.78 20.12 11.55
CA ASN A 205 -41.60 19.98 10.10
C ASN A 205 -40.97 21.21 9.45
N GLN A 206 -41.30 22.42 9.91
CA GLN A 206 -40.66 23.64 9.41
C GLN A 206 -39.15 23.64 9.71
N LEU A 207 -38.75 23.32 10.94
CA LEU A 207 -37.33 23.25 11.32
C LEU A 207 -36.57 22.15 10.57
N LEU A 208 -37.19 20.97 10.42
CA LEU A 208 -36.61 19.86 9.66
C LEU A 208 -36.48 20.19 8.16
N SER A 209 -37.44 20.89 7.57
CA SER A 209 -37.37 21.34 6.19
C SER A 209 -36.20 22.31 5.98
N LYS A 210 -35.93 23.19 6.95
CA LYS A 210 -34.77 24.10 6.89
C LYS A 210 -33.45 23.37 7.04
N LEU A 211 -33.35 22.38 7.93
CA LEU A 211 -32.17 21.52 8.00
C LEU A 211 -31.94 20.73 6.69
N GLN A 212 -33.01 20.27 6.04
CA GLN A 212 -32.93 19.55 4.77
C GLN A 212 -32.39 20.44 3.63
N GLU A 213 -32.69 21.74 3.65
CA GLU A 213 -32.10 22.74 2.75
C GLU A 213 -30.57 22.76 2.92
N GLY A 214 -30.07 22.87 4.16
CA GLY A 214 -28.63 22.81 4.46
C GLY A 214 -27.95 21.53 3.99
N PHE A 215 -28.57 20.36 4.20
CA PHE A 215 -28.04 19.09 3.68
C PHE A 215 -27.97 19.05 2.15
N THR A 216 -28.94 19.67 1.48
CA THR A 216 -28.97 19.73 0.01
C THR A 216 -27.84 20.62 -0.52
N ILE A 217 -27.62 21.77 0.11
CA ILE A 217 -26.51 22.69 -0.22
C ILE A 217 -25.16 21.98 -0.03
N LEU A 218 -24.93 21.32 1.11
CA LEU A 218 -23.68 20.58 1.35
C LEU A 218 -23.45 19.48 0.31
N LYS A 219 -24.51 18.76 -0.07
CA LYS A 219 -24.41 17.71 -1.08
C LYS A 219 -23.97 18.27 -2.43
N ILE A 220 -24.58 19.38 -2.87
CA ILE A 220 -24.21 20.05 -4.11
C ILE A 220 -22.73 20.48 -4.06
N ARG A 221 -22.30 21.15 -2.98
CA ARG A 221 -20.90 21.59 -2.85
C ARG A 221 -19.91 20.44 -2.85
N LYS A 222 -20.26 19.32 -2.21
CA LYS A 222 -19.41 18.11 -2.21
C LYS A 222 -19.29 17.50 -3.61
N ASP A 223 -20.38 17.50 -4.37
CA ASP A 223 -20.38 17.05 -5.75
C ASP A 223 -19.57 18.01 -6.66
N GLU A 224 -19.63 19.32 -6.40
CA GLU A 224 -18.80 20.33 -7.07
C GLU A 224 -17.30 20.16 -6.74
N GLU A 225 -16.92 20.00 -5.47
CA GLU A 225 -15.52 19.75 -5.07
C GLU A 225 -14.97 18.47 -5.72
N LYS A 226 -15.80 17.42 -5.77
CA LYS A 226 -15.46 16.18 -6.47
C LYS A 226 -15.27 16.40 -7.97
N SER A 227 -16.18 17.14 -8.62
CA SER A 227 -16.08 17.48 -10.04
C SER A 227 -14.83 18.31 -10.35
N VAL A 228 -14.52 19.32 -9.53
CA VAL A 228 -13.29 20.12 -9.65
C VAL A 228 -12.06 19.23 -9.48
N TYR A 229 -12.06 18.33 -8.51
CA TYR A 229 -10.98 17.36 -8.31
C TYR A 229 -10.82 16.44 -9.53
N GLU A 230 -11.90 15.88 -10.06
CA GLU A 230 -11.88 15.00 -11.24
C GLU A 230 -11.36 15.73 -12.49
N ASN A 231 -11.78 16.97 -12.72
CA ASN A 231 -11.31 17.78 -13.85
C ASN A 231 -9.82 18.14 -13.68
N THR A 232 -9.42 18.60 -12.50
CA THR A 232 -8.00 18.88 -12.18
C THR A 232 -7.15 17.62 -12.35
N ALA A 233 -7.67 16.46 -11.94
CA ALA A 233 -6.99 15.19 -12.09
C ALA A 233 -6.80 14.82 -13.56
N LYS A 234 -7.84 14.97 -14.39
CA LYS A 234 -7.76 14.72 -15.84
C LYS A 234 -6.72 15.63 -16.52
N ASP A 235 -6.70 16.92 -16.18
CA ASP A 235 -5.71 17.85 -16.74
C ASP A 235 -4.29 17.47 -16.32
N ASN A 236 -4.12 17.07 -15.05
CA ASN A 236 -2.82 16.61 -14.54
C ASN A 236 -2.36 15.30 -15.17
N VAL A 237 -3.26 14.38 -15.53
CA VAL A 237 -2.90 13.10 -16.17
C VAL A 237 -2.08 13.35 -17.43
N SER A 238 -2.47 14.31 -18.28
CA SER A 238 -1.72 14.60 -19.51
C SER A 238 -0.31 15.15 -19.24
N ILE A 239 -0.16 16.05 -18.26
CA ILE A 239 1.14 16.60 -17.86
C ILE A 239 2.05 15.49 -17.33
N VAL A 240 1.50 14.64 -16.49
CA VAL A 240 2.24 13.55 -15.85
C VAL A 240 2.59 12.46 -16.87
N GLU A 241 1.71 12.17 -17.82
CA GLU A 241 1.99 11.24 -18.92
C GLU A 241 3.18 11.73 -19.77
N GLU A 242 3.29 13.03 -20.03
CA GLU A 242 4.46 13.61 -20.70
C GLU A 242 5.75 13.37 -19.92
N LEU A 243 5.75 13.58 -18.61
CA LEU A 243 6.90 13.31 -17.73
C LEU A 243 7.27 11.82 -17.72
N VAL A 244 6.28 10.92 -17.73
CA VAL A 244 6.51 9.47 -17.81
C VAL A 244 7.10 9.09 -19.16
N ASN A 245 6.66 9.70 -20.26
CA ASN A 245 7.26 9.49 -21.58
C ASN A 245 8.72 9.97 -21.62
N GLN A 246 9.02 11.13 -21.03
CA GLN A 246 10.40 11.61 -20.87
C GLN A 246 11.25 10.63 -20.03
N ALA A 247 10.68 10.05 -18.98
CA ALA A 247 11.34 8.99 -18.20
C ALA A 247 11.72 7.78 -19.08
N PHE A 248 10.86 7.35 -19.99
CA PHE A 248 11.20 6.29 -20.94
C PHE A 248 12.31 6.69 -21.91
N GLU A 249 12.30 7.91 -22.42
CA GLU A 249 13.39 8.40 -23.28
C GLU A 249 14.74 8.40 -22.54
N ILE A 250 14.76 8.83 -21.28
CA ILE A 250 15.95 8.78 -20.43
C ILE A 250 16.40 7.33 -20.21
N ALA A 251 15.47 6.44 -19.88
CA ALA A 251 15.77 5.03 -19.63
C ALA A 251 16.35 4.31 -20.86
N ASN A 252 15.87 4.66 -22.06
CA ASN A 252 16.32 4.06 -23.31
C ASN A 252 17.63 4.64 -23.85
N ASN A 253 17.89 5.93 -23.63
CA ASN A 253 18.97 6.64 -24.31
C ASN A 253 20.15 7.03 -23.41
N THR A 254 20.03 6.95 -22.08
CA THR A 254 21.13 7.37 -21.20
C THR A 254 22.33 6.41 -21.29
N ASP A 255 23.53 6.99 -21.33
CA ASP A 255 24.81 6.27 -21.22
C ASP A 255 25.34 6.23 -19.78
N ASN A 256 24.96 7.23 -18.96
CA ASN A 256 25.30 7.29 -17.55
C ASN A 256 24.12 6.80 -16.71
N PHE A 257 24.13 5.50 -16.37
CA PHE A 257 23.06 4.88 -15.60
C PHE A 257 22.77 5.61 -14.29
N LYS A 258 23.79 6.12 -13.58
CA LYS A 258 23.61 6.80 -12.29
C LYS A 258 22.80 8.09 -12.45
N GLU A 259 23.15 8.91 -13.43
CA GLU A 259 22.41 10.15 -13.73
C GLU A 259 20.99 9.86 -14.22
N GLY A 260 20.82 8.81 -15.04
CA GLY A 260 19.50 8.35 -15.46
C GLY A 260 18.59 7.97 -14.29
N PHE A 261 19.11 7.18 -13.34
CA PHE A 261 18.37 6.80 -12.13
C PHE A 261 17.96 8.00 -11.27
N GLU A 262 18.84 9.00 -11.08
CA GLU A 262 18.51 10.19 -10.31
C GLU A 262 17.42 11.03 -10.99
N LYS A 263 17.48 11.21 -12.32
CA LYS A 263 16.41 11.89 -13.06
C LYS A 263 15.06 11.17 -12.96
N LEU A 264 15.06 9.83 -13.03
CA LEU A 264 13.84 9.05 -12.84
C LEU A 264 13.26 9.22 -11.43
N LYS A 265 14.09 9.33 -10.39
CA LYS A 265 13.63 9.63 -9.03
C LYS A 265 13.06 11.03 -8.90
N GLU A 266 13.67 12.03 -9.56
CA GLU A 266 13.14 13.39 -9.60
C GLU A 266 11.74 13.42 -10.22
N ILE A 267 11.55 12.71 -11.35
CA ILE A 267 10.23 12.54 -11.99
C ILE A 267 9.27 11.79 -11.06
N GLN A 268 9.72 10.75 -10.36
CA GLN A 268 8.88 10.01 -9.39
C GLN A 268 8.45 10.90 -8.21
N GLN A 269 9.29 11.84 -7.80
CA GLN A 269 9.01 12.75 -6.69
C GLN A 269 8.02 13.83 -7.11
N SER A 270 8.18 14.45 -8.30
CA SER A 270 7.22 15.42 -8.83
C SER A 270 5.83 14.80 -9.02
N PHE A 271 5.79 13.50 -9.34
CA PHE A 271 4.57 12.70 -9.41
C PHE A 271 3.65 12.79 -8.19
N ARG A 272 4.22 12.97 -6.99
CA ARG A 272 3.46 12.96 -5.72
C ARG A 272 2.67 14.23 -5.48
N ASP A 273 3.05 15.33 -6.12
CA ASP A 273 2.46 16.64 -5.90
C ASP A 273 1.20 16.85 -6.77
N TYR A 274 1.00 16.03 -7.79
CA TYR A 274 -0.18 16.08 -8.65
C TYR A 274 -1.38 15.34 -8.05
N LYS A 275 -2.54 15.98 -8.13
CA LYS A 275 -3.82 15.34 -7.83
C LYS A 275 -4.19 14.46 -9.03
N LEU A 276 -4.34 13.16 -8.80
CA LEU A 276 -4.67 12.15 -9.81
C LEU A 276 -5.70 11.18 -9.23
N LEU A 277 -6.55 10.63 -10.08
CA LEU A 277 -7.40 9.51 -9.71
C LEU A 277 -6.55 8.28 -9.41
N ALA A 278 -7.05 7.40 -8.53
CA ALA A 278 -6.29 6.22 -8.10
C ALA A 278 -5.90 5.31 -9.27
N GLU A 279 -6.82 5.09 -10.21
CA GLU A 279 -6.62 4.26 -11.39
C GLU A 279 -5.53 4.82 -12.32
N ASP A 280 -5.62 6.11 -12.67
CA ASP A 280 -4.62 6.78 -13.52
C ASP A 280 -3.25 6.83 -12.85
N ARG A 281 -3.23 7.09 -11.53
CA ARG A 281 -2.01 7.09 -10.72
C ARG A 281 -1.33 5.72 -10.80
N GLU A 282 -2.05 4.64 -10.59
CA GLU A 282 -1.51 3.28 -10.66
C GLU A 282 -0.97 2.95 -12.07
N ALA A 283 -1.73 3.28 -13.11
CA ALA A 283 -1.33 3.02 -14.50
C ALA A 283 -0.03 3.75 -14.87
N LEU A 284 0.08 5.03 -14.50
CA LEU A 284 1.27 5.84 -14.78
C LEU A 284 2.46 5.46 -13.88
N TYR A 285 2.24 5.06 -12.62
CA TYR A 285 3.31 4.52 -11.78
C TYR A 285 3.86 3.21 -12.33
N SER A 286 2.99 2.33 -12.84
CA SER A 286 3.39 1.09 -13.49
C SER A 286 4.27 1.36 -14.71
N LYS A 287 3.86 2.32 -15.57
CA LYS A 287 4.67 2.79 -16.69
C LYS A 287 6.05 3.33 -16.23
N LEU A 288 6.09 4.17 -15.21
CA LEU A 288 7.35 4.71 -14.66
C LEU A 288 8.24 3.60 -14.09
N GLN A 289 7.66 2.61 -13.43
CA GLN A 289 8.37 1.44 -12.92
C GLN A 289 9.01 0.62 -14.05
N SER A 290 8.33 0.45 -15.19
CA SER A 290 8.92 -0.19 -16.36
C SER A 290 10.12 0.59 -16.91
N ALA A 291 10.15 1.92 -16.82
CA ALA A 291 11.33 2.72 -17.18
C ALA A 291 12.52 2.43 -16.25
N PHE A 292 12.30 2.32 -14.93
CA PHE A 292 13.32 1.88 -13.96
C PHE A 292 13.85 0.47 -14.23
N GLU A 293 12.97 -0.45 -14.62
CA GLU A 293 13.36 -1.82 -14.98
C GLU A 293 14.20 -1.84 -16.26
N THR A 294 13.84 -1.01 -17.24
CA THR A 294 14.55 -0.90 -18.52
C THR A 294 15.98 -0.42 -18.33
N ILE A 295 16.19 0.66 -17.55
CA ILE A 295 17.54 1.15 -17.26
C ILE A 295 18.37 0.13 -16.44
N LYS A 296 17.73 -0.59 -15.51
CA LYS A 296 18.38 -1.65 -14.72
C LYS A 296 18.80 -2.83 -15.60
N GLN A 297 17.95 -3.22 -16.55
CA GLN A 297 18.25 -4.27 -17.51
C GLN A 297 19.43 -3.87 -18.41
N ARG A 298 19.40 -2.66 -19.00
CA ARG A 298 20.51 -2.14 -19.81
C ARG A 298 21.82 -2.07 -19.02
N GLN A 299 21.75 -1.66 -17.75
CA GLN A 299 22.91 -1.63 -16.86
C GLN A 299 23.49 -3.04 -16.65
N ASN A 300 22.63 -4.03 -16.35
CA ASN A 300 23.05 -5.41 -16.19
C ASN A 300 23.66 -5.97 -17.49
N ASP A 301 23.04 -5.72 -18.64
CA ASP A 301 23.52 -6.18 -19.95
C ASP A 301 24.87 -5.54 -20.29
N PHE A 302 25.07 -4.27 -19.97
CA PHE A 302 26.36 -3.59 -20.12
C PHE A 302 27.45 -4.24 -19.27
N PHE A 303 27.16 -4.52 -17.98
CA PHE A 303 28.13 -5.18 -17.10
C PHE A 303 28.40 -6.63 -17.52
N ASN A 304 27.38 -7.37 -17.94
CA ASN A 304 27.51 -8.73 -18.44
C ASN A 304 28.37 -8.78 -19.71
N THR A 305 28.14 -7.85 -20.65
CA THR A 305 28.95 -7.74 -21.88
C THR A 305 30.39 -7.39 -21.54
N LYS A 306 30.62 -6.40 -20.66
CA LYS A 306 31.95 -6.02 -20.19
C LYS A 306 32.67 -7.18 -19.49
N ASN A 307 31.96 -7.96 -18.68
CA ASN A 307 32.52 -9.11 -17.98
C ASN A 307 32.85 -10.25 -18.95
N LYS A 308 31.97 -10.52 -19.92
CA LYS A 308 32.21 -11.50 -20.98
C LYS A 308 33.43 -11.13 -21.82
N GLU A 309 33.52 -9.86 -22.26
CA GLU A 309 34.71 -9.33 -22.95
C GLU A 309 35.98 -9.50 -22.08
N ALA A 310 35.90 -9.21 -20.77
CA ALA A 310 37.03 -9.38 -19.84
C ALA A 310 37.51 -10.83 -19.75
N ILE A 311 36.59 -11.79 -19.62
CA ILE A 311 36.88 -13.22 -19.54
C ILE A 311 37.49 -13.72 -20.86
N GLU A 312 36.92 -13.36 -22.00
CA GLU A 312 37.43 -13.74 -23.32
C GLU A 312 38.85 -13.17 -23.55
N ASN A 313 39.06 -11.91 -23.19
CA ASN A 313 40.37 -11.26 -23.31
C ASN A 313 41.43 -11.91 -22.40
N TYR A 314 41.07 -12.26 -21.16
CA TYR A 314 41.96 -13.00 -20.27
C TYR A 314 42.29 -14.39 -20.84
N GLY A 315 41.27 -15.13 -21.30
CA GLY A 315 41.44 -16.45 -21.92
C GLY A 315 42.36 -16.41 -23.15
N ARG A 316 42.33 -15.32 -23.93
CA ARG A 316 43.22 -15.10 -25.08
C ARG A 316 44.66 -14.74 -24.66
N LEU A 317 44.82 -13.83 -23.70
CA LEU A 317 46.15 -13.32 -23.31
C LEU A 317 46.94 -14.28 -22.42
N LYS A 318 46.26 -15.03 -21.56
CA LYS A 318 46.90 -15.99 -20.65
C LYS A 318 47.88 -16.94 -21.37
N PRO A 319 47.49 -17.69 -22.42
CA PRO A 319 48.42 -18.60 -23.09
C PRO A 319 49.57 -17.87 -23.79
N ILE A 320 49.35 -16.65 -24.29
CA ILE A 320 50.39 -15.83 -24.93
C ILE A 320 51.47 -15.43 -23.90
N VAL A 321 51.04 -14.99 -22.71
CA VAL A 321 51.94 -14.64 -21.61
C VAL A 321 52.67 -15.87 -21.08
N GLU A 322 51.98 -17.02 -20.98
CA GLU A 322 52.58 -18.29 -20.58
C GLU A 322 53.67 -18.74 -21.56
N ALA A 323 53.38 -18.71 -22.87
CA ALA A 323 54.37 -19.04 -23.90
C ALA A 323 55.55 -18.06 -23.90
N ALA A 324 55.31 -16.76 -23.68
CA ALA A 324 56.38 -15.77 -23.60
C ALA A 324 57.26 -15.96 -22.35
N TYR A 325 56.66 -16.32 -21.22
CA TYR A 325 57.35 -16.68 -19.99
C TYR A 325 58.24 -17.93 -20.18
N GLU A 326 57.71 -18.99 -20.78
CA GLU A 326 58.48 -20.20 -21.11
C GLU A 326 59.63 -19.91 -22.08
N ARG A 327 59.39 -19.06 -23.08
CA ARG A 327 60.42 -18.63 -24.03
C ARG A 327 61.55 -17.87 -23.34
N ALA A 328 61.24 -17.01 -22.36
CA ALA A 328 62.23 -16.31 -21.56
C ALA A 328 63.09 -17.27 -20.71
N GLN A 329 62.53 -18.39 -20.25
CA GLN A 329 63.25 -19.41 -19.49
C GLN A 329 64.16 -20.31 -20.34
N THR A 330 63.77 -20.59 -21.58
CA THR A 330 64.41 -21.64 -22.39
C THR A 330 65.25 -21.12 -23.55
N SER A 331 64.85 -20.01 -24.19
CA SER A 331 65.51 -19.54 -25.42
C SER A 331 66.91 -19.00 -25.14
N MET A 332 67.84 -19.23 -26.08
CA MET A 332 69.16 -18.59 -26.12
C MET A 332 69.17 -17.35 -27.05
N GLU A 333 68.05 -17.05 -27.72
CA GLU A 333 67.90 -15.88 -28.58
C GLU A 333 67.38 -14.68 -27.77
N PHE A 334 68.23 -14.10 -26.92
CA PHE A 334 67.83 -13.05 -25.97
C PHE A 334 67.13 -11.86 -26.62
N LYS A 335 67.69 -11.33 -27.73
CA LYS A 335 67.13 -10.18 -28.45
C LYS A 335 65.72 -10.44 -28.98
N LYS A 336 65.52 -11.57 -29.66
CA LYS A 336 64.20 -11.93 -30.22
C LYS A 336 63.19 -12.20 -29.11
N THR A 337 63.62 -12.78 -28.00
CA THR A 337 62.75 -13.04 -26.85
C THR A 337 62.33 -11.75 -26.16
N LYS A 338 63.24 -10.78 -26.02
CA LYS A 338 62.92 -9.43 -25.52
C LYS A 338 61.90 -8.71 -26.41
N GLU A 339 62.11 -8.73 -27.72
CA GLU A 339 61.17 -8.16 -28.70
C GLU A 339 59.79 -8.82 -28.62
N HIS A 340 59.74 -10.14 -28.40
CA HIS A 340 58.50 -10.88 -28.20
C HIS A 340 57.78 -10.44 -26.92
N LEU A 341 58.48 -10.32 -25.79
CA LEU A 341 57.90 -9.85 -24.53
C LEU A 341 57.35 -8.42 -24.63
N ILE A 342 58.05 -7.51 -25.33
CA ILE A 342 57.58 -6.14 -25.59
C ILE A 342 56.29 -6.17 -26.41
N ARG A 343 56.19 -7.05 -27.41
CA ARG A 343 54.98 -7.23 -28.21
C ARG A 343 53.81 -7.69 -27.33
N VAL A 344 54.02 -8.70 -26.49
CA VAL A 344 53.00 -9.18 -25.54
C VAL A 344 52.58 -8.07 -24.58
N GLN A 345 53.52 -7.28 -24.06
CA GLN A 345 53.22 -6.13 -23.20
C GLN A 345 52.33 -5.10 -23.92
N SER A 346 52.60 -4.84 -25.20
CA SER A 346 51.81 -3.89 -25.99
C SER A 346 50.36 -4.36 -26.20
N GLU A 347 50.10 -5.67 -26.20
CA GLU A 347 48.74 -6.20 -26.32
C GLU A 347 47.86 -5.88 -25.10
N PHE A 348 48.43 -5.65 -23.91
CA PHE A 348 47.63 -5.26 -22.74
C PHE A 348 47.02 -3.86 -22.85
N LYS A 349 47.54 -3.01 -23.74
CA LYS A 349 47.13 -1.61 -23.83
C LYS A 349 45.71 -1.50 -24.42
N GLY A 350 44.77 -1.03 -23.62
CA GLY A 350 43.39 -0.77 -24.05
C GLY A 350 42.44 -1.97 -23.99
N ILE A 351 42.92 -3.16 -23.63
CA ILE A 351 42.09 -4.36 -23.49
C ILE A 351 41.31 -4.32 -22.17
N LYS A 352 40.00 -4.50 -22.20
CA LYS A 352 39.19 -4.60 -20.99
C LYS A 352 39.39 -5.97 -20.34
N MET A 353 39.79 -5.97 -19.06
CA MET A 353 40.00 -7.16 -18.24
C MET A 353 39.71 -6.82 -16.77
N ASN A 354 39.48 -7.84 -15.94
CA ASN A 354 39.42 -7.64 -14.50
C ASN A 354 40.78 -7.20 -13.96
N ALA A 355 40.76 -6.35 -12.93
CA ALA A 355 41.98 -5.76 -12.38
C ALA A 355 42.94 -6.84 -11.84
N ASP A 356 42.41 -7.82 -11.12
CA ASP A 356 43.20 -8.89 -10.50
C ASP A 356 43.83 -9.81 -11.55
N GLU A 357 43.06 -10.22 -12.56
CA GLU A 357 43.55 -11.05 -13.67
C GLU A 357 44.61 -10.31 -14.50
N ARG A 358 44.39 -9.02 -14.75
CA ARG A 358 45.37 -8.16 -15.42
C ARG A 358 46.66 -8.09 -14.61
N GLN A 359 46.57 -7.84 -13.31
CA GLN A 359 47.73 -7.75 -12.43
C GLN A 359 48.52 -9.07 -12.38
N ALA A 360 47.82 -10.22 -12.34
CA ALA A 360 48.45 -11.54 -12.34
C ALA A 360 49.27 -11.78 -13.63
N LEU A 361 48.69 -11.50 -14.80
CA LEU A 361 49.41 -11.66 -16.06
C LEU A 361 50.56 -10.65 -16.22
N TYR A 362 50.38 -9.39 -15.79
CA TYR A 362 51.44 -8.39 -15.80
C TYR A 362 52.62 -8.79 -14.91
N SER A 363 52.35 -9.29 -13.71
CA SER A 363 53.39 -9.73 -12.77
C SER A 363 54.20 -10.91 -13.34
N LYS A 364 53.52 -11.84 -14.04
CA LYS A 364 54.17 -12.96 -14.73
C LYS A 364 55.02 -12.48 -15.91
N LEU A 365 54.54 -11.51 -16.69
CA LEU A 365 55.29 -10.92 -17.79
C LEU A 365 56.53 -10.15 -17.28
N GLN A 366 56.40 -9.42 -16.17
CA GLN A 366 57.51 -8.74 -15.51
C GLN A 366 58.57 -9.75 -15.06
N SER A 367 58.15 -10.84 -14.43
CA SER A 367 59.05 -11.94 -14.04
C SER A 367 59.77 -12.54 -15.25
N ALA A 368 59.11 -12.64 -16.41
CA ALA A 368 59.74 -13.12 -17.64
C ALA A 368 60.87 -12.18 -18.12
N PHE A 369 60.67 -10.86 -18.04
CA PHE A 369 61.73 -9.89 -18.35
C PHE A 369 62.91 -10.03 -17.39
N GLU A 370 62.66 -10.15 -16.09
CA GLU A 370 63.71 -10.32 -15.07
C GLU A 370 64.53 -11.60 -15.30
N ILE A 371 63.87 -12.72 -15.58
CA ILE A 371 64.53 -14.00 -15.91
C ILE A 371 65.37 -13.86 -17.18
N LEU A 372 64.83 -13.24 -18.23
CA LEU A 372 65.56 -13.05 -19.48
C LEU A 372 66.82 -12.21 -19.28
N HIS A 373 66.70 -11.10 -18.53
CA HIS A 373 67.82 -10.22 -18.20
C HIS A 373 68.90 -10.98 -17.41
N LYS A 374 68.52 -11.65 -16.33
CA LYS A 374 69.45 -12.45 -15.53
C LYS A 374 70.18 -13.50 -16.36
N ARG A 375 69.45 -14.26 -17.19
CA ARG A 375 70.07 -15.29 -18.06
C ARG A 375 70.99 -14.68 -19.12
N GLN A 376 70.65 -13.49 -19.62
CA GLN A 376 71.49 -12.78 -20.57
C GLN A 376 72.80 -12.34 -19.92
N ASP A 377 72.73 -11.82 -18.70
CA ASP A 377 73.89 -11.41 -17.90
C ASP A 377 74.77 -12.62 -17.56
N ASP A 378 74.17 -13.72 -17.07
CA ASP A 378 74.85 -14.98 -16.79
C ASP A 378 75.56 -15.54 -18.05
N TYR A 379 74.91 -15.45 -19.22
CA TYR A 379 75.50 -15.88 -20.49
C TYR A 379 76.70 -15.02 -20.89
N TYR A 380 76.62 -13.70 -20.73
CA TYR A 380 77.73 -12.81 -21.02
C TYR A 380 78.89 -13.00 -20.03
N ALA A 381 78.61 -13.20 -18.75
CA ALA A 381 79.61 -13.54 -17.74
C ALA A 381 80.34 -14.84 -18.09
N ALA A 382 79.59 -15.93 -18.35
CA ALA A 382 80.20 -17.21 -18.73
C ALA A 382 81.00 -17.13 -20.05
N LYS A 383 80.56 -16.29 -21.00
CA LYS A 383 81.31 -16.04 -22.24
C LYS A 383 82.58 -15.23 -21.99
N LYS A 384 82.54 -14.25 -21.09
CA LYS A 384 83.69 -13.46 -20.63
C LYS A 384 84.72 -14.40 -19.98
N ASP A 385 84.30 -15.20 -19.01
CA ASP A 385 85.16 -16.19 -18.32
C ASP A 385 85.82 -17.18 -19.31
N LYS A 386 85.06 -17.67 -20.30
CA LYS A 386 85.60 -18.60 -21.31
C LYS A 386 86.63 -17.93 -22.23
N ILE A 387 86.38 -16.69 -22.63
CA ILE A 387 87.32 -15.91 -23.44
C ILE A 387 88.57 -15.61 -22.62
N GLU A 388 88.40 -15.19 -21.35
CA GLU A 388 89.50 -14.90 -20.45
C GLU A 388 90.37 -16.13 -20.21
N LEU A 389 89.76 -17.29 -19.91
CA LEU A 389 90.47 -18.55 -19.76
C LEU A 389 91.26 -18.93 -21.03
N HIS A 390 90.65 -18.75 -22.21
CA HIS A 390 91.32 -19.03 -23.48
C HIS A 390 92.51 -18.08 -23.72
N VAL A 391 92.35 -16.78 -23.44
CA VAL A 391 93.43 -15.80 -23.57
C VAL A 391 94.53 -16.08 -22.54
N ASN A 392 94.20 -16.40 -21.29
CA ASN A 392 95.17 -16.78 -20.25
C ASN A 392 95.96 -18.04 -20.66
N TYR A 393 95.31 -19.04 -21.26
CA TYR A 393 95.99 -20.22 -21.81
C TYR A 393 96.96 -19.86 -22.94
N GLN A 394 96.55 -18.99 -23.87
CA GLN A 394 97.43 -18.50 -24.94
C GLN A 394 98.63 -17.71 -24.40
N ILE A 395 98.41 -16.85 -23.40
CA ILE A 395 99.50 -16.12 -22.73
C ILE A 395 100.47 -17.10 -22.08
N SER A 396 99.96 -18.11 -21.35
CA SER A 396 100.80 -19.12 -20.70
C SER A 396 101.62 -19.95 -21.71
N ASP A 397 101.05 -20.32 -22.86
CA ASP A 397 101.79 -21.04 -23.92
C ASP A 397 102.93 -20.18 -24.49
N ILE A 398 102.67 -18.89 -24.71
CA ILE A 398 103.68 -17.95 -25.18
C ILE A 398 104.76 -17.71 -24.10
N ASP A 399 104.38 -17.57 -22.84
CA ASP A 399 105.32 -17.41 -21.72
C ASP A 399 106.29 -18.60 -21.63
N LEU A 400 105.78 -19.83 -21.80
CA LEU A 400 106.63 -21.04 -21.84
C LEU A 400 107.61 -21.03 -23.02
N ARG A 401 107.19 -20.54 -24.20
CA ARG A 401 108.08 -20.41 -25.37
C ARG A 401 109.14 -19.33 -25.16
N ILE A 402 108.75 -18.17 -24.61
CA ILE A 402 109.66 -17.09 -24.22
C ILE A 402 110.72 -17.62 -23.27
N GLU A 403 110.32 -18.38 -22.23
CA GLU A 403 111.25 -18.96 -21.26
C GLU A 403 112.21 -19.98 -21.91
N ALA A 404 111.70 -20.85 -22.79
CA ALA A 404 112.52 -21.81 -23.53
C ALA A 404 113.57 -21.11 -24.42
N VAL A 405 113.16 -20.11 -25.19
CA VAL A 405 114.07 -19.33 -26.06
C VAL A 405 115.11 -18.58 -25.22
N ARG A 406 114.72 -17.97 -24.10
CA ARG A 406 115.66 -17.30 -23.16
C ARG A 406 116.69 -18.27 -22.62
N LYS A 407 116.26 -19.45 -22.16
CA LYS A 407 117.17 -20.48 -21.65
C LYS A 407 118.16 -20.96 -22.71
N ASP A 408 117.70 -21.06 -23.96
CA ASP A 408 118.55 -21.42 -25.10
C ASP A 408 119.52 -20.29 -25.50
N ILE A 409 119.13 -19.02 -25.35
CA ILE A 409 120.05 -17.87 -25.48
C ILE A 409 121.10 -17.89 -24.37
N ASP A 410 120.69 -18.07 -23.11
CA ASP A 410 121.60 -18.12 -21.95
C ASP A 410 122.62 -19.26 -22.09
N LYS A 411 122.18 -20.42 -22.60
CA LYS A 411 123.07 -21.56 -22.88
C LYS A 411 124.09 -21.24 -23.98
N ASP A 412 123.66 -20.62 -25.06
CA ASP A 412 124.56 -20.21 -26.14
C ASP A 412 125.54 -19.12 -25.66
N MET A 413 125.08 -18.18 -24.84
CA MET A 413 125.90 -17.13 -24.20
C MET A 413 126.96 -17.73 -23.27
N LEU A 414 126.58 -18.70 -22.42
CA LEU A 414 127.52 -19.42 -21.56
C LEU A 414 128.54 -20.20 -22.38
N THR A 415 128.12 -20.79 -23.51
CA THR A 415 129.01 -21.50 -24.44
C THR A 415 130.00 -20.54 -25.08
N ILE A 416 129.56 -19.36 -25.54
CA ILE A 416 130.44 -18.29 -26.02
C ILE A 416 131.42 -17.88 -24.93
N GLN A 417 130.96 -17.68 -23.69
CA GLN A 417 131.81 -17.29 -22.57
C GLN A 417 132.90 -18.35 -22.31
N ASN A 418 132.54 -19.63 -22.22
CA ASN A 418 133.49 -20.73 -22.04
C ASN A 418 134.50 -20.85 -23.19
N LEU A 419 134.07 -20.62 -24.45
CA LEU A 419 134.96 -20.62 -25.62
C LEU A 419 135.91 -19.43 -25.60
N THR A 420 135.45 -18.27 -25.15
CA THR A 420 136.25 -17.03 -25.03
C THR A 420 137.25 -17.12 -23.87
N GLU A 421 136.89 -17.80 -22.78
CA GLU A 421 137.78 -18.11 -21.65
C GLU A 421 138.82 -19.18 -22.03
N SER A 422 138.47 -20.12 -22.91
CA SER A 422 139.40 -21.14 -23.44
C SER A 422 140.42 -20.57 -24.42
N ASP A 423 140.06 -19.54 -25.20
CA ASP A 423 140.95 -18.81 -26.12
C ASP A 423 141.95 -17.90 -25.38
N ASN A 424 141.68 -17.57 -24.10
CA ASN A 424 142.53 -16.74 -23.23
C ASN A 424 143.44 -17.53 -22.28
N ASN A 425 143.51 -18.87 -22.41
CA ASN A 425 144.33 -19.72 -21.54
C ASN A 425 145.73 -19.94 -22.17
N PRO A 426 146.82 -19.34 -21.64
CA PRO A 426 148.10 -19.20 -22.35
C PRO A 426 149.03 -20.42 -22.25
N LEU A 427 148.50 -21.65 -22.19
CA LEU A 427 149.29 -22.87 -21.93
C LEU A 427 149.07 -24.02 -22.91
N ASN A 428 148.48 -23.77 -24.09
CA ASN A 428 148.36 -24.81 -25.13
C ASN A 428 149.33 -24.53 -26.30
N ASP A 429 150.58 -24.87 -26.06
CA ASP A 429 151.67 -24.83 -27.03
C ASP A 429 151.66 -26.16 -27.81
N ASN A 430 150.81 -26.25 -28.83
CA ASN A 430 150.90 -27.28 -29.87
C ASN A 430 150.34 -26.77 -31.19
N THR A 431 151.12 -27.03 -32.22
CA THR A 431 151.03 -26.58 -33.61
C THR A 431 149.77 -27.06 -34.32
N ASP A 432 148.80 -26.16 -34.50
CA ASP A 432 147.85 -25.98 -35.62
C ASP A 432 146.81 -24.97 -35.13
N ASP A 433 146.79 -23.76 -35.69
CA ASP A 433 146.05 -22.57 -35.23
C ASP A 433 144.53 -22.84 -35.01
N PRO A 434 144.07 -23.08 -33.76
CA PRO A 434 142.67 -23.37 -33.46
C PRO A 434 141.82 -22.09 -33.35
N SER A 435 142.44 -20.90 -33.41
CA SER A 435 141.78 -19.62 -33.16
C SER A 435 140.74 -19.27 -34.24
N HIS A 436 140.93 -19.77 -35.46
CA HIS A 436 139.99 -19.49 -36.56
C HIS A 436 138.68 -20.30 -36.43
N ASP A 437 138.75 -21.55 -35.96
CA ASP A 437 137.58 -22.40 -35.72
C ASP A 437 136.79 -21.98 -34.48
N ILE A 438 137.48 -21.57 -33.41
CA ILE A 438 136.83 -21.02 -32.20
C ILE A 438 136.11 -19.70 -32.54
N ASN A 439 136.75 -18.80 -33.30
CA ASN A 439 136.09 -17.56 -33.73
C ASN A 439 134.90 -17.82 -34.68
N ASN A 440 135.02 -18.76 -35.62
CA ASN A 440 133.89 -19.15 -36.47
C ASN A 440 132.73 -19.73 -35.64
N HIS A 441 133.04 -20.55 -34.63
CA HIS A 441 132.01 -21.11 -33.74
C HIS A 441 131.33 -20.03 -32.89
N ILE A 442 132.09 -19.06 -32.37
CA ILE A 442 131.55 -17.88 -31.67
C ILE A 442 130.67 -17.04 -32.61
N GLN A 443 131.08 -16.82 -33.86
CA GLN A 443 130.25 -16.08 -34.83
C GLN A 443 128.97 -16.81 -35.19
N LEU A 444 129.01 -18.14 -35.35
CA LEU A 444 127.81 -18.96 -35.56
C LEU A 444 126.86 -18.91 -34.36
N LEU A 445 127.38 -18.97 -33.13
CA LEU A 445 126.59 -18.84 -31.90
C LEU A 445 126.00 -17.42 -31.76
N LYS A 446 126.76 -16.37 -32.08
CA LYS A 446 126.23 -14.98 -32.12
C LYS A 446 125.12 -14.82 -33.16
N ALA A 447 125.26 -15.42 -34.34
CA ALA A 447 124.21 -15.41 -35.35
C ALA A 447 122.98 -16.22 -34.92
N ALA A 448 123.17 -17.32 -34.19
CA ALA A 448 122.08 -18.12 -33.61
C ALA A 448 121.35 -17.35 -32.49
N ILE A 449 122.08 -16.67 -31.61
CA ILE A 449 121.53 -15.78 -30.58
C ILE A 449 120.71 -14.66 -31.23
N ALA A 450 121.23 -13.99 -32.26
CA ALA A 450 120.51 -12.90 -32.93
C ALA A 450 119.17 -13.37 -33.53
N ARG A 451 119.11 -14.58 -34.10
CA ARG A 451 117.85 -15.18 -34.57
C ARG A 451 116.89 -15.51 -33.42
N LYS A 452 117.40 -16.04 -32.31
CA LYS A 452 116.60 -16.32 -31.10
C LYS A 452 116.10 -15.03 -30.44
N GLU A 453 116.86 -13.94 -30.49
CA GLU A 453 116.44 -12.62 -30.01
C GLU A 453 115.33 -12.03 -30.89
N GLU A 454 115.39 -12.22 -32.20
CA GLU A 454 114.31 -11.86 -33.14
C GLU A 454 113.04 -12.68 -32.83
N GLU A 455 113.15 -14.00 -32.69
CA GLU A 455 112.04 -14.88 -32.28
C GLU A 455 111.46 -14.50 -30.90
N LEU A 456 112.32 -14.12 -29.95
CA LEU A 456 111.93 -13.61 -28.64
C LEU A 456 111.15 -12.29 -28.75
N SER A 457 111.56 -11.38 -29.64
CA SER A 457 110.86 -10.12 -29.91
C SER A 457 109.45 -10.39 -30.45
N GLU A 458 109.32 -11.32 -31.40
CA GLU A 458 108.02 -11.72 -31.95
C GLU A 458 107.10 -12.31 -30.86
N PHE A 459 107.60 -13.21 -30.01
CA PHE A 459 106.81 -13.76 -28.93
C PHE A 459 106.39 -12.70 -27.89
N ASN A 460 107.25 -11.74 -27.57
CA ASN A 460 106.90 -10.63 -26.68
C ASN A 460 105.80 -9.74 -27.28
N GLU A 461 105.85 -9.46 -28.59
CA GLU A 461 104.81 -8.69 -29.27
C GLU A 461 103.47 -9.44 -29.27
N MET A 462 103.48 -10.75 -29.55
CA MET A 462 102.27 -11.59 -29.47
C MET A 462 101.68 -11.59 -28.05
N ARG A 463 102.53 -11.70 -27.02
CA ARG A 463 102.12 -11.63 -25.62
C ARG A 463 101.48 -10.29 -25.27
N GLU A 464 102.08 -9.17 -25.69
CA GLU A 464 101.54 -7.83 -25.44
C GLU A 464 100.18 -7.63 -26.12
N ASN A 465 100.02 -8.13 -27.34
CA ASN A 465 98.74 -8.10 -28.06
C ASN A 465 97.64 -8.91 -27.35
N LEU A 466 97.97 -10.07 -26.77
CA LEU A 466 97.03 -10.84 -25.97
C LEU A 466 96.67 -10.15 -24.65
N LEU A 467 97.62 -9.47 -23.99
CA LEU A 467 97.35 -8.67 -22.79
C LEU A 467 96.43 -7.47 -23.10
N LYS A 468 96.66 -6.76 -24.21
CA LYS A 468 95.74 -5.72 -24.69
C LYS A 468 94.35 -6.28 -24.96
N LYS A 469 94.28 -7.46 -25.57
CA LYS A 469 93.00 -8.16 -25.80
C LYS A 469 92.32 -8.51 -24.48
N LYS A 470 93.05 -9.00 -23.47
CA LYS A 470 92.54 -9.28 -22.13
C LYS A 470 91.95 -8.03 -21.48
N ASN A 471 92.72 -6.94 -21.41
CA ASN A 471 92.29 -5.68 -20.79
C ASN A 471 91.05 -5.09 -21.48
N LYS A 472 90.97 -5.19 -22.82
CA LYS A 472 89.79 -4.74 -23.58
C LYS A 472 88.50 -5.49 -23.19
N TRP A 473 88.60 -6.74 -22.72
CA TRP A 473 87.44 -7.49 -22.23
C TRP A 473 87.10 -7.19 -20.78
N GLU A 474 88.07 -6.71 -19.99
CA GLU A 474 87.83 -6.22 -18.62
C GLU A 474 87.08 -4.87 -18.63
N GLU A 475 87.28 -4.04 -19.66
CA GLU A 475 86.64 -2.72 -19.83
C GLU A 475 85.19 -2.75 -20.39
N ILE A 476 84.61 -3.92 -20.67
CA ILE A 476 83.24 -4.05 -21.25
C ILE A 476 82.13 -4.12 -20.17
N ASP A 477 82.47 -3.92 -18.89
CA ASP A 477 81.47 -3.67 -17.83
C ASP A 477 80.83 -2.26 -18.00
#